data_AF-A0A1J6HYK2-F1
#
_entry.id   AF-A0A1J6HYK2-F1
#
_cell.length_a   1.000
_cell.length_b   1.000
_cell.length_c   1.000
_cell.angle_alpha   90.00
_cell.angle_beta   90.00
_cell.angle_gamma   90.00
#
_symmetry.space_group_name_H-M   'P 1'
#
loop_
_entity.id
_entity.type
_entity.pdbx_description
1 polymer ?
#
loop_
_entity_poly.entity_id
_entity_poly.type
_entity_poly.pdbx_seq_one_letter_code
_entity_poly.pdbx_strand_id
1 'polypeptide(L)'
;MLKNKSDFGGNVIEFVTSPNNPDGNLRNSVLKGPNVKTIYDHAYYWPHYTAIPAPADEHLMIFSMSKLTGHAGSRVGWAIVKDVNVYKRMMEFIDVAEMGTSKDGQLRALTLMKVVAQGDGKQLFNFAHQILSDRWEKLSRIFSLSKRFSLQRIPTQYCTFLDRVRAPSPAYAWVKCKRKEDKNCTQVFRLAKIIGRPGSKFFAENRYVRLSLLKGQHDFEMLIRQMKKLVSQEDGVGAQAISSF
;
A
#
# COMPACT_ATOMS: atom_id res chain seq x y z
N MET A 1 -8.72 8.00 16.84
CA MET A 1 -9.51 8.17 15.60
C MET A 1 -10.73 8.99 15.93
N LEU A 2 -10.94 10.09 15.21
CA LEU A 2 -12.17 10.88 15.29
C LEU A 2 -13.33 9.96 14.87
N LYS A 3 -14.19 9.60 15.82
CA LYS A 3 -15.44 8.89 15.52
C LYS A 3 -16.37 9.86 14.81
N ASN A 4 -17.10 9.41 13.78
CA ASN A 4 -18.28 9.99 13.14
C ASN A 4 -18.89 11.18 13.91
N LYS A 5 -18.27 12.36 13.85
CA LYS A 5 -18.79 13.58 14.45
C LYS A 5 -19.25 14.43 13.29
N SER A 6 -20.56 14.50 13.15
CA SER A 6 -21.27 15.38 12.22
C SER A 6 -21.07 16.87 12.53
N ASP A 7 -20.47 17.21 13.68
CA ASP A 7 -20.24 18.60 14.10
C ASP A 7 -18.75 18.89 14.36
N PHE A 8 -17.92 18.80 13.32
CA PHE A 8 -16.69 19.59 13.34
C PHE A 8 -17.07 21.05 13.04
N GLY A 9 -17.03 21.91 14.07
CA GLY A 9 -17.25 23.34 13.92
C GLY A 9 -16.15 24.09 13.15
N GLY A 10 -15.14 23.38 12.65
CA GLY A 10 -14.04 23.93 11.85
C GLY A 10 -13.94 23.27 10.47
N ASN A 11 -13.29 23.97 9.53
CA ASN A 11 -12.99 23.44 8.21
C ASN A 11 -11.95 22.33 8.30
N VAL A 12 -12.23 21.17 7.72
CA VAL A 12 -11.33 20.00 7.73
C VAL A 12 -11.04 19.54 6.31
N ILE A 13 -9.77 19.22 6.05
CA ILE A 13 -9.34 18.51 4.84
C ILE A 13 -8.94 17.08 5.26
N GLU A 14 -9.74 16.11 4.85
CA GLU A 14 -9.47 14.69 5.08
C GLU A 14 -8.65 14.10 3.92
N PHE A 15 -7.50 13.50 4.24
CA PHE A 15 -6.73 12.71 3.29
C PHE A 15 -7.20 11.26 3.34
N VAL A 16 -7.74 10.77 2.22
CA VAL A 16 -8.26 9.40 2.09
C VAL A 16 -7.34 8.60 1.17
N THR A 17 -6.49 7.73 1.72
CA THR A 17 -5.67 6.84 0.90
C THR A 17 -6.43 5.54 0.60
N SER A 18 -6.69 5.25 -0.67
CA SER A 18 -7.49 4.09 -1.09
C SER A 18 -6.94 3.47 -2.38
N PRO A 19 -6.37 2.24 -2.35
CA PRO A 19 -6.08 1.40 -1.19
C PRO A 19 -5.13 2.07 -0.20
N ASN A 20 -5.40 1.86 1.08
CA ASN A 20 -4.68 2.48 2.16
C ASN A 20 -3.24 1.96 2.29
N ASN A 21 -2.38 2.85 2.77
CA ASN A 21 -1.02 2.52 3.19
C ASN A 21 -0.96 2.59 4.72
N PRO A 22 -0.81 1.46 5.44
CA PRO A 22 -0.02 0.30 5.01
C PRO A 22 -0.80 -0.97 4.63
N ASP A 23 -2.10 -1.06 4.92
CA ASP A 23 -2.82 -2.35 4.93
C ASP A 23 -3.43 -2.77 3.58
N GLY A 24 -3.49 -1.88 2.59
CA GLY A 24 -4.03 -2.17 1.26
C GLY A 24 -5.56 -2.29 1.22
N ASN A 25 -6.27 -1.88 2.27
CA ASN A 25 -7.73 -1.88 2.26
C ASN A 25 -8.26 -0.65 1.52
N LEU A 26 -9.33 -0.81 0.73
CA LEU A 26 -10.07 0.32 0.18
C LEU A 26 -10.69 1.14 1.33
N ARG A 27 -10.63 2.47 1.20
CA ARG A 27 -11.14 3.43 2.17
C ARG A 27 -12.05 4.44 1.49
N ASN A 28 -13.02 4.90 2.26
CA ASN A 28 -13.86 6.06 1.97
C ASN A 28 -13.63 7.10 3.06
N SER A 29 -14.03 8.34 2.81
CA SER A 29 -14.00 9.39 3.84
C SER A 29 -14.81 8.99 5.07
N VAL A 30 -14.27 9.29 6.25
CA VAL A 30 -14.95 9.06 7.53
C VAL A 30 -15.64 10.32 8.03
N LEU A 31 -15.20 11.49 7.60
CA LEU A 31 -15.82 12.76 7.93
C LEU A 31 -16.86 13.13 6.87
N LYS A 32 -17.93 13.79 7.32
CA LYS A 32 -19.04 14.26 6.47
C LYS A 32 -19.44 15.67 6.89
N GLY A 33 -20.04 16.40 5.97
CA GLY A 33 -20.58 17.73 6.20
C GLY A 33 -20.02 18.78 5.24
N PRO A 34 -20.64 19.97 5.20
CA PRO A 34 -20.29 21.02 4.24
C PRO A 34 -18.86 21.58 4.46
N ASN A 35 -18.37 21.51 5.69
CA ASN A 35 -17.04 22.00 6.10
C ASN A 35 -15.92 20.97 5.89
N VAL A 36 -16.23 19.79 5.36
CA VAL A 36 -15.27 18.73 5.10
C VAL A 36 -14.94 18.71 3.61
N LYS A 37 -13.66 18.79 3.29
CA LYS A 37 -13.12 18.53 1.95
C LYS A 37 -12.26 17.27 1.99
N THR A 38 -12.22 16.53 0.90
CA THR A 38 -11.47 15.26 0.83
C THR A 38 -10.45 15.31 -0.30
N ILE A 39 -9.25 14.79 -0.04
CA ILE A 39 -8.23 14.50 -1.06
C ILE A 39 -8.04 12.99 -1.09
N TYR A 40 -8.41 12.36 -2.20
CA TYR A 40 -8.27 10.92 -2.39
C TYR A 40 -6.91 10.59 -3.00
N ASP A 41 -6.07 9.88 -2.24
CA ASP A 41 -4.80 9.33 -2.71
C ASP A 41 -5.03 7.92 -3.28
N HIS A 42 -5.04 7.87 -4.61
CA HIS A 42 -5.21 6.67 -5.43
C HIS A 42 -3.89 6.17 -6.02
N ALA A 43 -2.75 6.46 -5.40
CA ALA A 43 -1.46 5.94 -5.87
C ALA A 43 -1.45 4.41 -6.05
N TYR A 44 -2.19 3.66 -5.21
CA TYR A 44 -2.30 2.20 -5.31
C TYR A 44 -3.61 1.72 -5.94
N TYR A 45 -4.47 2.59 -6.48
CA TYR A 45 -5.78 2.20 -7.05
C TYR A 45 -5.63 1.65 -8.48
N TRP A 46 -4.87 0.55 -8.58
CA TRP A 46 -4.56 -0.13 -9.84
C TRP A 46 -4.83 -1.63 -9.71
N PRO A 47 -5.22 -2.31 -10.80
CA PRO A 47 -5.64 -3.71 -10.76
C PRO A 47 -4.61 -4.68 -10.18
N HIS A 48 -3.31 -4.35 -10.25
CA HIS A 48 -2.24 -5.17 -9.67
C HIS A 48 -2.15 -5.09 -8.14
N TYR A 49 -2.71 -4.05 -7.50
CA TYR A 49 -2.73 -3.92 -6.03
C TYR A 49 -4.06 -4.29 -5.40
N THR A 50 -5.16 -3.87 -6.02
CA THR A 50 -6.52 -4.10 -5.52
C THR A 50 -7.45 -4.58 -6.64
N ALA A 51 -8.55 -5.24 -6.30
CA ALA A 51 -9.66 -5.34 -7.24
C ALA A 51 -10.22 -3.92 -7.47
N ILE A 52 -10.59 -3.61 -8.71
CA ILE A 52 -11.25 -2.36 -9.06
C ILE A 52 -12.76 -2.61 -8.95
N PRO A 53 -13.46 -2.08 -7.93
CA PRO A 53 -14.91 -2.24 -7.82
C PRO A 53 -15.65 -1.38 -8.87
N ALA A 54 -15.17 -0.17 -9.12
CA ALA A 54 -15.75 0.79 -10.06
C ALA A 54 -14.70 1.87 -10.42
N PRO A 55 -14.90 2.65 -11.49
CA PRO A 55 -14.16 3.89 -11.69
C PRO A 55 -14.27 4.81 -10.46
N ALA A 56 -13.16 5.44 -10.09
CA ALA A 56 -13.13 6.45 -9.03
C ALA A 56 -13.80 7.75 -9.51
N ASP A 57 -14.53 8.45 -8.64
CA ASP A 57 -15.35 9.62 -9.00
C ASP A 57 -15.35 10.74 -7.94
N GLU A 58 -14.28 10.84 -7.17
CA GLU A 58 -14.15 11.82 -6.10
C GLU A 58 -13.78 13.21 -6.63
N HIS A 59 -14.05 14.26 -5.84
CA HIS A 59 -13.84 15.66 -6.27
C HIS A 59 -12.38 16.02 -6.55
N LEU A 60 -11.46 15.42 -5.79
CA LEU A 60 -10.02 15.58 -5.96
C LEU A 60 -9.36 14.23 -5.72
N MET A 61 -8.77 13.69 -6.78
CA MET A 61 -8.05 12.42 -6.77
C MET A 61 -6.60 12.64 -7.21
N ILE A 62 -5.65 12.01 -6.52
CA ILE A 62 -4.23 12.06 -6.90
C ILE A 62 -3.70 10.66 -7.25
N PHE A 63 -2.79 10.62 -8.22
CA PHE A 63 -2.20 9.40 -8.76
C PHE A 63 -0.68 9.60 -8.98
N SER A 64 0.07 8.50 -9.12
CA SER A 64 1.52 8.57 -9.32
C SER A 64 2.06 7.49 -10.25
N MET A 65 2.96 7.89 -11.15
CA MET A 65 3.77 6.97 -11.97
C MET A 65 4.59 6.00 -11.11
N SER A 66 4.98 6.43 -9.90
CA SER A 66 5.79 5.65 -8.98
C SER A 66 5.18 4.29 -8.65
N LYS A 67 3.84 4.21 -8.64
CA LYS A 67 3.07 3.03 -8.24
C LYS A 67 2.28 2.43 -9.41
N LEU A 68 2.01 3.20 -10.44
CA LEU A 68 1.49 2.64 -11.69
C LEU A 68 2.54 1.79 -12.40
N THR A 69 3.66 2.38 -12.81
CA THR A 69 4.66 1.72 -13.68
C THR A 69 5.99 1.41 -12.98
N GLY A 70 6.14 1.75 -11.70
CA GLY A 70 7.39 1.58 -10.94
C GLY A 70 8.44 2.67 -11.18
N HIS A 71 8.14 3.69 -11.99
CA HIS A 71 9.07 4.77 -12.35
C HIS A 71 9.16 5.87 -11.28
N ALA A 72 9.48 5.49 -10.04
CA ALA A 72 9.51 6.41 -8.90
C ALA A 72 10.53 7.54 -9.05
N GLY A 73 11.63 7.30 -9.77
CA GLY A 73 12.68 8.30 -10.05
C GLY A 73 12.23 9.40 -11.02
N SER A 74 11.18 9.18 -11.82
CA SER A 74 10.67 10.20 -12.75
C SER A 74 9.94 11.35 -12.05
N ARG A 75 9.57 11.18 -10.78
CA ARG A 75 8.89 12.19 -9.95
C ARG A 75 7.61 12.76 -10.59
N VAL A 76 6.89 11.95 -11.37
CA VAL A 76 5.64 12.38 -12.04
C VAL A 76 4.41 11.81 -11.30
N GLY A 77 3.51 12.71 -10.95
CA GLY A 77 2.15 12.41 -10.47
C GLY A 77 1.16 13.37 -11.12
N TRP A 78 -0.13 13.10 -10.95
CA TRP A 78 -1.19 13.96 -11.48
C TRP A 78 -2.38 13.97 -10.54
N ALA A 79 -3.21 15.01 -10.69
CA ALA A 79 -4.48 15.14 -9.98
C ALA A 79 -5.63 15.26 -10.98
N ILE A 80 -6.76 14.65 -10.66
CA ILE A 80 -8.04 14.89 -11.31
C ILE A 80 -8.84 15.77 -10.35
N VAL A 81 -9.20 16.98 -10.78
CA VAL A 81 -9.79 18.01 -9.93
C VAL A 81 -11.08 18.51 -10.59
N LYS A 82 -12.22 18.31 -9.92
CA LYS A 82 -13.53 18.75 -10.43
C LYS A 82 -13.78 20.24 -10.20
N ASP A 83 -13.31 20.79 -9.08
CA ASP A 83 -13.51 22.20 -8.72
C ASP A 83 -12.45 23.09 -9.39
N VAL A 84 -12.90 23.97 -10.28
CA VAL A 84 -12.02 24.88 -11.04
C VAL A 84 -11.23 25.85 -10.15
N ASN A 85 -11.77 26.26 -9.00
CA ASN A 85 -11.08 27.16 -8.08
C ASN A 85 -9.95 26.43 -7.35
N VAL A 86 -10.18 25.16 -7.01
CA VAL A 86 -9.12 24.31 -6.43
C VAL A 86 -8.04 24.04 -7.47
N TYR A 87 -8.41 23.72 -8.71
CA TYR A 87 -7.47 23.55 -9.82
C TYR A 87 -6.59 24.79 -10.02
N LYS A 88 -7.18 25.99 -10.10
CA LYS A 88 -6.44 27.24 -10.27
C LYS A 88 -5.42 27.48 -9.15
N ARG A 89 -5.81 27.25 -7.89
CA ARG A 89 -4.89 27.38 -6.73
C ARG A 89 -3.77 26.35 -6.78
N MET A 90 -4.04 25.12 -7.22
CA MET A 90 -3.00 24.10 -7.40
C MET A 90 -2.01 24.49 -8.50
N MET A 91 -2.49 25.04 -9.61
CA MET A 91 -1.64 25.52 -10.70
C MET A 91 -0.77 26.70 -10.26
N GLU A 92 -1.35 27.66 -9.53
CA GLU A 92 -0.60 28.78 -8.93
C GLU A 92 0.50 28.28 -7.98
N PHE A 93 0.20 27.31 -7.13
CA PHE A 93 1.21 26.69 -6.27
C PHE A 93 2.34 26.04 -7.07
N ILE A 94 2.02 25.26 -8.11
CA ILE A 94 3.02 24.58 -8.96
C ILE A 94 3.91 25.60 -9.68
N ASP A 95 3.33 26.71 -10.15
CA ASP A 95 4.07 27.76 -10.84
C ASP A 95 5.07 28.44 -9.89
N VAL A 96 4.61 28.82 -8.70
CA VAL A 96 5.45 29.49 -7.69
C VAL A 96 6.50 28.55 -7.08
N ALA A 97 6.14 27.30 -6.81
CA ALA A 97 7.03 26.37 -6.09
C ALA A 97 8.03 25.65 -7.00
N GLU A 98 7.63 25.33 -8.24
CA GLU A 98 8.38 24.41 -9.10
C GLU A 98 8.57 24.93 -10.55
N MET A 99 7.91 26.05 -10.93
CA MET A 99 7.83 26.52 -12.32
C MET A 99 7.35 25.42 -13.29
N GLY A 100 6.46 24.55 -12.80
CA GLY A 100 5.96 23.38 -13.52
C GLY A 100 6.74 22.09 -13.26
N THR A 101 6.51 21.10 -14.12
CA THR A 101 7.11 19.76 -14.00
C THR A 101 8.11 19.51 -15.12
N SER A 102 9.21 18.82 -14.82
CA SER A 102 10.25 18.41 -15.81
C SER A 102 9.64 17.89 -17.12
N LYS A 103 10.05 18.48 -18.25
CA LYS A 103 9.61 18.06 -19.59
C LYS A 103 10.08 16.65 -19.94
N ASP A 104 11.27 16.25 -19.49
CA ASP A 104 11.75 14.87 -19.64
C ASP A 104 10.89 13.89 -18.84
N GLY A 105 10.49 14.28 -17.62
CA GLY A 105 9.55 13.52 -16.81
C GLY A 105 8.21 13.33 -17.52
N GLN A 106 7.66 14.41 -18.10
CA GLN A 106 6.41 14.38 -18.87
C GLN A 106 6.53 13.52 -20.13
N LEU A 107 7.59 13.69 -20.92
CA LEU A 107 7.82 12.92 -22.15
C LEU A 107 7.96 11.43 -21.85
N ARG A 108 8.76 11.07 -20.84
CA ARG A 108 8.90 9.67 -20.42
C ARG A 108 7.59 9.09 -19.92
N ALA A 109 6.82 9.85 -19.13
CA ALA A 109 5.52 9.41 -18.66
C ALA A 109 4.55 9.17 -19.82
N LEU A 110 4.48 10.09 -20.78
CA LEU A 110 3.65 9.95 -21.98
C LEU A 110 4.01 8.68 -22.78
N THR A 111 5.30 8.45 -23.02
CA THR A 111 5.78 7.25 -23.73
C THR A 111 5.36 5.97 -23.03
N LEU A 112 5.54 5.90 -21.71
CA LEU A 112 5.14 4.72 -20.92
C LEU A 112 3.64 4.52 -20.90
N MET A 113 2.86 5.59 -20.73
CA MET A 113 1.39 5.51 -20.71
C MET A 113 0.83 5.05 -22.05
N LYS A 114 1.44 5.46 -23.18
CA LYS A 114 1.08 4.94 -24.51
C LYS A 114 1.27 3.43 -24.58
N VAL A 115 2.38 2.89 -24.08
CA VAL A 115 2.62 1.44 -24.03
C VAL A 115 1.64 0.74 -23.11
N VAL A 116 1.36 1.31 -21.93
CA VAL A 116 0.38 0.73 -20.97
C VAL A 116 -1.02 0.67 -21.56
N ALA A 117 -1.41 1.65 -22.37
CA ALA A 117 -2.72 1.74 -23.00
C ALA A 117 -2.84 0.97 -24.34
N GLN A 118 -1.77 0.33 -24.82
CA GLN A 118 -1.84 -0.47 -26.06
C GLN A 118 -2.72 -1.71 -25.88
N GLY A 119 -3.34 -2.15 -26.99
CA GLY A 119 -4.21 -3.33 -27.00
C GLY A 119 -5.44 -3.14 -26.12
N ASP A 120 -5.72 -4.12 -25.25
CA ASP A 120 -6.80 -4.05 -24.26
C ASP A 120 -6.40 -3.28 -22.98
N GLY A 121 -5.16 -2.78 -22.92
CA GLY A 121 -4.62 -2.08 -21.76
C GLY A 121 -4.40 -2.95 -20.53
N LYS A 122 -4.53 -4.29 -20.61
CA LYS A 122 -4.48 -5.20 -19.45
C LYS A 122 -3.11 -5.82 -19.23
N GLN A 123 -2.19 -5.74 -20.19
CA GLN A 123 -0.91 -6.48 -20.16
C GLN A 123 -0.06 -6.18 -18.91
N LEU A 124 0.23 -4.91 -18.63
CA LEU A 124 1.00 -4.50 -17.43
C LEU A 124 0.32 -4.99 -16.16
N PHE A 125 -0.99 -4.82 -16.08
CA PHE A 125 -1.77 -5.12 -14.89
C PHE A 125 -1.85 -6.62 -14.61
N ASN A 126 -2.04 -7.44 -15.64
CA ASN A 126 -2.02 -8.90 -15.53
C ASN A 126 -0.64 -9.40 -15.08
N PHE A 127 0.43 -8.91 -15.72
CA PHE A 127 1.81 -9.22 -15.36
C PHE A 127 2.10 -8.89 -13.89
N ALA A 128 1.81 -7.65 -13.47
CA ALA A 128 2.09 -7.21 -12.11
C ALA A 128 1.19 -7.88 -11.06
N HIS A 129 -0.08 -8.14 -11.40
CA HIS A 129 -1.00 -8.87 -10.53
C HIS A 129 -0.53 -10.30 -10.27
N GLN A 130 -0.05 -11.01 -11.30
CA GLN A 130 0.48 -12.36 -11.16
C GLN A 130 1.65 -12.41 -10.17
N ILE A 131 2.62 -11.49 -10.32
CA ILE A 131 3.78 -11.40 -9.44
C ILE A 131 3.35 -11.09 -8.00
N LEU A 132 2.51 -10.08 -7.80
CA LEU A 132 2.12 -9.68 -6.44
C LEU A 132 1.23 -10.70 -5.74
N SER A 133 0.41 -11.43 -6.49
CA SER A 133 -0.41 -12.53 -5.94
C SER A 133 0.46 -13.69 -5.49
N ASP A 134 1.43 -14.13 -6.30
CA ASP A 134 2.39 -15.18 -5.91
C ASP A 134 3.19 -14.77 -4.66
N ARG A 135 3.66 -13.51 -4.62
CA ARG A 135 4.38 -12.98 -3.46
C ARG A 135 3.51 -12.96 -2.19
N TRP A 136 2.28 -12.52 -2.32
CA TRP A 136 1.33 -12.47 -1.21
C TRP A 136 0.98 -13.87 -0.71
N GLU A 137 0.74 -14.83 -1.61
CA GLU A 137 0.43 -16.23 -1.26
C GLU A 137 1.59 -16.89 -0.50
N LYS A 138 2.82 -16.81 -1.05
CA LYS A 138 4.02 -17.38 -0.43
C LYS A 138 4.25 -16.80 0.97
N LEU A 139 4.12 -15.49 1.12
CA LEU A 139 4.33 -14.84 2.42
C LEU A 139 3.20 -15.19 3.41
N SER A 140 1.95 -15.20 2.95
CA SER A 140 0.79 -15.56 3.77
C SER A 140 0.89 -16.98 4.31
N ARG A 141 1.34 -17.93 3.47
CA ARG A 141 1.58 -19.32 3.88
C ARG A 141 2.66 -19.45 4.97
N ILE A 142 3.69 -18.60 4.97
CA ILE A 142 4.69 -18.61 6.04
C ILE A 142 4.09 -18.09 7.34
N PHE A 143 3.33 -17.00 7.27
CA PHE A 143 2.67 -16.43 8.44
C PHE A 143 1.59 -17.33 9.02
N SER A 144 0.89 -18.13 8.20
CA SER A 144 -0.12 -19.07 8.70
C SER A 144 0.46 -20.19 9.56
N LEU A 145 1.77 -20.44 9.49
CA LEU A 145 2.48 -21.41 10.33
C LEU A 145 2.88 -20.82 11.70
N SER A 146 2.76 -19.51 11.89
CA SER A 146 3.16 -18.80 13.10
C SER A 146 1.96 -18.38 13.94
N LYS A 147 2.07 -18.55 15.27
CA LYS A 147 1.13 -17.92 16.22
C LYS A 147 1.64 -16.57 16.73
N ARG A 148 2.94 -16.27 16.54
CA ARG A 148 3.60 -15.03 16.97
C ARG A 148 3.19 -13.81 16.14
N PHE A 149 2.79 -14.00 14.90
CA PHE A 149 2.48 -12.90 13.98
C PHE A 149 1.04 -12.97 13.45
N SER A 150 0.56 -11.86 12.89
CA SER A 150 -0.67 -11.83 12.08
C SER A 150 -0.52 -10.82 10.96
N LEU A 151 -1.15 -11.12 9.82
CA LEU A 151 -1.23 -10.24 8.66
C LEU A 151 -2.53 -9.45 8.65
N GLN A 152 -2.57 -8.40 7.83
CA GLN A 152 -3.82 -7.72 7.54
C GLN A 152 -4.84 -8.67 6.89
N ARG A 153 -6.13 -8.41 7.13
CA ARG A 153 -7.21 -9.06 6.39
C ARG A 153 -7.60 -8.18 5.21
N ILE A 154 -7.59 -8.76 4.01
CA ILE A 154 -8.10 -8.16 2.78
C ILE A 154 -9.02 -9.20 2.14
N PRO A 155 -10.28 -8.88 1.83
CA PRO A 155 -11.21 -9.84 1.23
C PRO A 155 -10.91 -10.07 -0.26
N THR A 156 -11.25 -11.27 -0.74
CA THR A 156 -11.42 -11.54 -2.16
C THR A 156 -12.58 -10.69 -2.71
N GLN A 157 -12.41 -10.09 -3.87
CA GLN A 157 -13.39 -9.18 -4.47
C GLN A 157 -13.48 -9.35 -5.98
N TYR A 158 -14.63 -8.99 -6.56
CA TYR A 158 -14.79 -8.86 -8.01
C TYR A 158 -14.04 -7.63 -8.52
N CYS A 159 -13.30 -7.79 -9.61
CA CYS A 159 -12.59 -6.70 -10.28
C CYS A 159 -13.24 -6.42 -11.63
N THR A 160 -13.87 -5.25 -11.79
CA THR A 160 -14.54 -4.86 -13.04
C THR A 160 -13.56 -4.67 -14.19
N PHE A 161 -12.32 -4.24 -13.91
CA PHE A 161 -11.29 -4.08 -14.93
C PHE A 161 -10.81 -5.43 -15.52
N LEU A 162 -10.62 -6.44 -14.65
CA LEU A 162 -10.16 -7.77 -15.06
C LEU A 162 -11.33 -8.74 -15.35
N ASP A 163 -12.55 -8.30 -15.08
CA ASP A 163 -13.79 -9.07 -15.22
C ASP A 163 -13.77 -10.43 -14.54
N ARG A 164 -13.28 -10.47 -13.29
CA ARG A 164 -13.19 -11.70 -12.49
C ARG A 164 -13.08 -11.43 -11.00
N VAL A 165 -13.45 -12.43 -10.21
CA VAL A 165 -13.12 -12.50 -8.78
C VAL A 165 -11.63 -12.77 -8.61
N ARG A 166 -10.94 -12.01 -7.75
CA ARG A 166 -9.51 -12.21 -7.49
C ARG A 166 -9.17 -12.16 -6.00
N ALA A 167 -8.18 -12.96 -5.62
CA ALA A 167 -7.55 -12.90 -4.31
C ALA A 167 -6.74 -11.60 -4.12
N PRO A 168 -6.43 -11.18 -2.89
CA PRO A 168 -5.62 -9.98 -2.62
C PRO A 168 -4.21 -10.05 -3.20
N SER A 169 -3.67 -8.90 -3.62
CA SER A 169 -2.29 -8.76 -4.08
C SER A 169 -1.65 -7.43 -3.62
N PRO A 170 -1.62 -7.15 -2.30
CA PRO A 170 -1.27 -5.83 -1.79
C PRO A 170 0.20 -5.47 -2.04
N ALA A 171 0.49 -4.17 -2.06
CA ALA A 171 1.86 -3.66 -2.17
C ALA A 171 2.75 -3.97 -0.94
N TYR A 172 2.12 -4.17 0.22
CA TYR A 172 2.78 -4.30 1.51
C TYR A 172 2.16 -5.42 2.33
N ALA A 173 2.97 -6.10 3.13
CA ALA A 173 2.50 -6.88 4.26
C ALA A 173 2.51 -5.99 5.51
N TRP A 174 1.37 -5.90 6.18
CA TRP A 174 1.18 -5.16 7.41
C TRP A 174 1.09 -6.15 8.57
N VAL A 175 2.22 -6.36 9.23
CA VAL A 175 2.40 -7.46 10.18
C VAL A 175 2.25 -6.93 11.60
N LYS A 176 1.48 -7.62 12.44
CA LYS A 176 1.41 -7.40 13.89
C LYS A 176 2.14 -8.50 14.64
N CYS A 177 3.02 -8.13 15.58
CA CYS A 177 3.57 -9.04 16.58
C CYS A 177 2.57 -9.23 17.73
N LYS A 178 2.18 -10.48 17.99
CA LYS A 178 1.12 -10.85 18.94
C LYS A 178 1.64 -11.17 20.34
N ARG A 179 2.87 -11.67 20.46
CA ARG A 179 3.48 -12.03 21.74
C ARG A 179 3.62 -10.80 22.64
N LYS A 180 3.40 -10.95 23.95
CA LYS A 180 3.37 -9.81 24.88
C LYS A 180 4.74 -9.14 24.96
N GLU A 181 5.81 -9.93 24.90
CA GLU A 181 7.21 -9.55 24.91
C GLU A 181 7.67 -8.80 23.64
N ASP A 182 7.04 -9.06 22.49
CA ASP A 182 7.34 -8.39 21.21
C ASP A 182 6.71 -6.98 21.15
N LYS A 183 7.05 -6.11 22.11
CA LYS A 183 6.53 -4.74 22.21
C LYS A 183 6.97 -3.85 21.04
N ASN A 184 8.14 -4.15 20.45
CA ASN A 184 8.68 -3.46 19.29
C ASN A 184 8.88 -4.44 18.13
N CYS A 185 7.86 -4.55 17.28
CA CYS A 185 7.87 -5.50 16.17
C CYS A 185 8.93 -5.14 15.11
N THR A 186 9.28 -3.85 14.98
CA THR A 186 10.38 -3.46 14.08
C THR A 186 11.72 -4.02 14.56
N GLN A 187 11.97 -4.00 15.86
CA GLN A 187 13.18 -4.57 16.44
C GLN A 187 13.24 -6.08 16.27
N VAL A 188 12.13 -6.79 16.48
CA VAL A 188 12.01 -8.24 16.24
C VAL A 188 12.44 -8.59 14.82
N PHE A 189 11.89 -7.89 13.83
CA PHE A 189 12.24 -8.11 12.42
C PHE A 189 13.69 -7.70 12.11
N ARG A 190 14.18 -6.62 12.71
CA ARG A 190 15.57 -6.16 12.51
C ARG A 190 16.58 -7.18 13.03
N LEU A 191 16.33 -7.81 14.18
CA LEU A 191 17.15 -8.91 14.71
C LEU A 191 17.14 -10.13 13.77
N ALA A 192 16.01 -10.39 13.11
CA ALA A 192 15.89 -11.38 12.04
C ALA A 192 16.51 -10.93 10.69
N LYS A 193 17.23 -9.80 10.68
CA LYS A 193 17.84 -9.19 9.48
C LYS A 193 16.82 -8.82 8.39
N ILE A 194 15.59 -8.45 8.80
CA ILE A 194 14.53 -7.94 7.94
C ILE A 194 14.27 -6.48 8.30
N ILE A 195 14.43 -5.59 7.33
CA ILE A 195 14.19 -4.15 7.52
C ILE A 195 12.80 -3.80 7.01
N GLY A 196 11.93 -3.39 7.93
CA GLY A 196 10.59 -2.88 7.64
C GLY A 196 10.40 -1.44 8.11
N ARG A 197 9.23 -0.86 7.84
CA ARG A 197 8.87 0.46 8.38
C ARG A 197 8.11 0.32 9.70
N PRO A 198 8.49 1.07 10.76
CA PRO A 198 7.81 0.99 12.05
C PRO A 198 6.35 1.43 11.97
N GLY A 199 5.49 0.76 12.72
CA GLY A 199 4.08 1.11 12.73
C GLY A 199 3.76 2.48 13.32
N SER A 200 4.61 3.00 14.19
CA SER A 200 4.50 4.37 14.71
C SER A 200 4.59 5.44 13.63
N LYS A 201 5.23 5.16 12.48
CA LYS A 201 5.23 6.07 11.32
C LYS A 201 3.87 6.15 10.61
N PHE A 202 2.92 5.29 10.99
CA PHE A 202 1.55 5.21 10.45
C PHE A 202 0.50 5.44 11.54
N PHE A 203 0.89 6.05 12.66
CA PHE A 203 0.02 6.26 13.83
C PHE A 203 -0.57 4.94 14.40
N ALA A 204 0.12 3.82 14.18
CA ALA A 204 -0.20 2.53 14.76
C ALA A 204 0.73 2.20 15.93
N GLU A 205 0.37 1.18 16.71
CA GLU A 205 1.22 0.68 17.79
C GLU A 205 2.59 0.22 17.28
N ASN A 206 3.62 0.29 18.13
CA ASN A 206 4.97 -0.26 17.85
C ASN A 206 4.98 -1.78 17.62
N ARG A 207 3.84 -2.44 17.87
CA ARG A 207 3.58 -3.85 17.55
C ARG A 207 3.39 -4.12 16.07
N TYR A 208 3.37 -3.10 15.21
CA TYR A 208 3.26 -3.28 13.76
C TYR A 208 4.54 -2.95 13.01
N VAL A 209 4.73 -3.64 11.88
CA VAL A 209 5.78 -3.37 10.90
C VAL A 209 5.24 -3.53 9.48
N ARG A 210 5.61 -2.62 8.58
CA ARG A 210 5.26 -2.68 7.15
C ARG A 210 6.43 -3.25 6.34
N LEU A 211 6.19 -4.34 5.61
CA LEU A 211 7.17 -5.00 4.74
C LEU A 211 6.80 -4.78 3.28
N SER A 212 7.78 -4.47 2.44
CA SER A 212 7.57 -4.17 1.00
C SER A 212 7.54 -5.43 0.16
N LEU A 213 6.46 -5.61 -0.62
CA LEU A 213 6.35 -6.69 -1.61
C LEU A 213 6.68 -6.21 -3.04
N LEU A 214 7.06 -4.94 -3.18
CA LEU A 214 7.33 -4.28 -4.48
C LEU A 214 8.79 -4.31 -4.95
N LYS A 215 9.71 -4.85 -4.13
CA LYS A 215 11.15 -4.81 -4.45
C LYS A 215 11.52 -5.84 -5.54
N GLY A 216 12.80 -5.89 -5.92
CA GLY A 216 13.30 -6.89 -6.87
C GLY A 216 13.10 -8.33 -6.37
N GLN A 217 13.19 -9.29 -7.28
CA GLN A 217 12.98 -10.70 -6.95
C GLN A 217 13.95 -11.22 -5.88
N HIS A 218 15.23 -10.84 -5.98
CA HIS A 218 16.24 -11.17 -4.97
C HIS A 218 15.87 -10.68 -3.56
N ASP A 219 15.40 -9.43 -3.43
CA ASP A 219 14.96 -8.88 -2.14
C ASP A 219 13.79 -9.67 -1.56
N PHE A 220 12.84 -10.08 -2.40
CA PHE A 220 11.70 -10.88 -1.99
C PHE A 220 12.11 -12.29 -1.53
N GLU A 221 13.04 -12.93 -2.24
CA GLU A 221 13.58 -14.24 -1.85
C GLU A 221 14.36 -14.17 -0.53
N MET A 222 15.14 -13.10 -0.34
CA MET A 222 15.79 -12.83 0.95
C MET A 222 14.76 -12.68 2.07
N LEU A 223 13.69 -11.92 1.85
CA LEU A 223 12.60 -11.78 2.81
C LEU A 223 11.99 -13.14 3.16
N ILE A 224 11.62 -13.94 2.16
CA ILE A 224 11.04 -15.27 2.35
C ILE A 224 11.97 -16.18 3.15
N ARG A 225 13.27 -16.21 2.81
CA ARG A 225 14.27 -17.02 3.52
C ARG A 225 14.39 -16.62 4.99
N GLN A 226 14.47 -15.33 5.29
CA GLN A 226 14.58 -14.86 6.68
C GLN A 226 13.27 -15.07 7.45
N MET A 227 12.12 -14.90 6.80
CA MET A 227 10.82 -15.17 7.42
C MET A 227 10.64 -16.64 7.79
N LYS A 228 11.04 -17.58 6.91
CA LYS A 228 11.02 -19.00 7.22
C LYS A 228 11.87 -19.33 8.46
N LYS A 229 13.07 -18.76 8.55
CA LYS A 229 13.95 -18.92 9.72
C LYS A 229 13.33 -18.33 10.99
N LEU A 230 12.75 -17.14 10.89
CA LEU A 230 12.13 -16.46 12.03
C LEU A 230 10.92 -17.23 12.57
N VAL A 231 10.10 -17.81 11.69
CA VAL A 231 8.94 -18.61 12.07
C VAL A 231 9.35 -19.99 12.60
N SER A 232 10.33 -20.67 11.99
CA SER A 232 10.78 -22.00 12.48
C SER A 232 11.43 -21.95 13.87
N GLN A 233 11.98 -20.81 14.27
CA GLN A 233 12.52 -20.61 15.62
C GLN A 233 11.43 -20.55 16.70
N GLU A 234 10.16 -20.37 16.34
CA GLU A 234 9.05 -20.37 17.31
C GLU A 234 8.84 -21.74 17.93
N ASP A 235 9.04 -22.81 17.14
CA ASP A 235 8.82 -24.20 17.56
C ASP A 235 9.99 -24.74 18.40
N GLY A 236 11.18 -24.12 18.30
CA GLY A 236 12.41 -24.55 18.99
C GLY A 236 12.48 -24.19 20.48
N VAL A 237 11.61 -23.31 20.98
CA VAL A 237 11.61 -22.90 22.41
C VAL A 237 10.89 -23.92 23.30
N GLY A 238 10.29 -24.97 22.72
CA GLY A 238 9.70 -26.10 23.46
C GLY A 238 10.61 -27.32 23.62
N ALA A 239 11.79 -27.36 22.98
CA ALA A 239 12.63 -28.56 22.91
C ALA A 239 13.93 -28.50 23.72
N GLN A 240 14.23 -27.40 24.44
CA GLN A 240 15.46 -27.26 25.23
C GLN A 240 15.26 -27.32 26.75
N ALA A 241 14.15 -27.90 27.23
CA ALA A 241 13.92 -28.15 28.65
C ALA A 241 13.94 -29.65 29.04
N ILE A 242 14.50 -30.53 28.20
CA ILE A 242 14.72 -31.93 28.56
C ILE A 242 16.09 -32.37 28.03
N SER A 243 17.11 -32.28 28.89
CA SER A 243 18.14 -33.31 29.13
C SER A 243 19.46 -32.66 29.58
N SER A 244 19.67 -32.61 30.89
CA SER A 244 20.97 -32.90 31.51
C SER A 244 20.81 -32.92 33.03
N PHE A 245 20.27 -34.04 33.53
CA PHE A 245 20.92 -34.81 34.58
C PHE A 245 21.62 -35.98 33.90
#